data_AF-A0A5A7XVD0-F1
#
_entry.id   AF-A0A5A7XVD0-F1
#
_cell.length_a   1.000
_cell.length_b   1.000
_cell.length_c   1.000
_cell.angle_alpha   90.00
_cell.angle_beta   90.00
_cell.angle_gamma   90.00
#
_symmetry.space_group_name_H-M   'P 1'
#
loop_
_entity.id
_entity.type
_entity.pdbx_description
1 polymer ?
#
loop_
_entity_poly.entity_id
_entity_poly.type
_entity_poly.pdbx_seq_one_letter_code
_entity_poly.pdbx_strand_id
1 'polypeptide(L)'
;MTAAKTTPEDIDAELAELDAAAAAAKAERDRVAARAAAIRCAGDAARQAATVAELRRRYATVPKAAREARDAAHDALMAIASAPKLDVDKLRTAFILRQERDAECATGIALLLDEADPLPPSGPLGAVRRRPPASQPRYDTETWSAFLDNTIQQSALRAAARKRSARATELEQIGDTAEQQTREQAARSADGHLAVDQPETMLERFNRIADKRVTPEVVAADMEANPDGTDEKAHRAVLRRRVLEELMADERDQDVDDS
;
A
#
# COMPACT_ATOMS: atom_id res chain seq x y z
N MET A 1 -104.25 -6.99 45.44
CA MET A 1 -102.98 -7.41 44.82
C MET A 1 -102.01 -7.70 45.95
N THR A 2 -101.86 -8.96 46.33
CA THR A 2 -100.91 -9.40 47.36
C THR A 2 -99.53 -9.42 46.73
N ALA A 3 -98.62 -8.56 47.20
CA ALA A 3 -97.20 -8.70 46.91
C ALA A 3 -96.76 -10.08 47.40
N ALA A 4 -96.26 -10.91 46.49
CA ALA A 4 -95.62 -12.17 46.87
C ALA A 4 -94.48 -11.83 47.82
N LYS A 5 -94.56 -12.31 49.07
CA LYS A 5 -93.47 -12.14 50.04
C LYS A 5 -92.37 -13.10 49.65
N THR A 6 -91.25 -12.58 49.18
CA THR A 6 -90.01 -13.32 48.99
C THR A 6 -89.71 -14.09 50.28
N THR A 7 -89.59 -15.41 50.18
CA THR A 7 -89.27 -16.26 51.32
C THR A 7 -87.76 -16.29 51.53
N PRO A 8 -87.26 -16.60 52.73
CA PRO A 8 -85.83 -16.84 52.95
C PRO A 8 -85.24 -17.87 51.98
N GLU A 9 -86.03 -18.89 51.61
CA GLU A 9 -85.66 -19.92 50.64
C GLU A 9 -85.49 -19.37 49.22
N ASP A 10 -86.31 -18.39 48.81
CA ASP A 10 -86.16 -17.69 47.52
C ASP A 10 -84.88 -16.82 47.51
N ILE A 11 -84.54 -16.20 48.64
CA ILE A 11 -83.32 -15.40 48.80
C ILE A 11 -82.08 -16.31 48.73
N ASP A 12 -82.10 -17.45 49.40
CA ASP A 12 -81.00 -18.42 49.39
C ASP A 12 -80.80 -19.02 47.98
N ALA A 13 -81.88 -19.28 47.24
CA ALA A 13 -81.81 -19.73 45.85
C ALA A 13 -81.21 -18.65 44.93
N GLU A 14 -81.62 -17.38 45.07
CA GLU A 14 -81.07 -16.27 44.28
C GLU A 14 -79.59 -16.02 44.59
N LEU A 15 -79.17 -16.13 45.86
CA LEU A 15 -77.76 -16.04 46.25
C LEU A 15 -76.93 -17.19 45.67
N ALA A 16 -77.46 -18.41 45.67
CA ALA A 16 -76.78 -19.57 45.06
C ALA A 16 -76.62 -19.41 43.54
N GLU A 17 -77.62 -18.85 42.85
CA GLU A 17 -77.52 -18.53 41.42
C GLU A 17 -76.48 -17.42 41.15
N LEU A 18 -76.43 -16.38 41.99
CA LEU A 18 -75.43 -15.31 41.90
C LEU A 18 -74.02 -15.82 42.16
N ASP A 19 -73.82 -16.70 43.14
CA ASP A 19 -72.53 -17.32 43.42
C ASP A 19 -72.07 -18.22 42.26
N ALA A 20 -72.98 -18.99 41.66
CA ALA A 20 -72.70 -19.80 40.47
C ALA A 20 -72.32 -18.91 39.27
N ALA A 21 -73.04 -17.81 39.04
CA ALA A 21 -72.73 -16.85 38.00
C ALA A 21 -71.38 -16.14 38.23
N ALA A 22 -71.06 -15.77 39.47
CA ALA A 22 -69.78 -15.18 39.86
C ALA A 22 -68.62 -16.16 39.67
N ALA A 23 -68.81 -17.44 40.02
CA ALA A 23 -67.83 -18.50 39.78
C ALA A 23 -67.57 -18.72 38.29
N ALA A 24 -68.63 -18.76 37.47
CA ALA A 24 -68.53 -18.88 36.02
C ALA A 24 -67.82 -17.66 35.38
N ALA A 25 -68.16 -16.45 35.81
CA ALA A 25 -67.50 -15.22 35.35
C ALA A 25 -66.02 -15.18 35.74
N LYS A 26 -65.67 -15.63 36.95
CA LYS A 26 -64.27 -15.75 37.40
C LYS A 26 -63.50 -16.76 36.55
N ALA A 27 -64.07 -17.93 36.28
CA ALA A 27 -63.44 -18.96 35.45
C ALA A 27 -63.19 -18.46 34.02
N GLU A 28 -64.16 -17.77 33.41
CA GLU A 28 -64.00 -17.19 32.08
C GLU A 28 -62.96 -16.07 32.06
N ARG A 29 -62.94 -15.21 33.08
CA ARG A 29 -61.90 -14.17 33.22
C ARG A 29 -60.51 -14.80 33.31
N ASP A 30 -60.33 -15.84 34.11
CA ASP A 30 -59.05 -16.52 34.28
C ASP A 30 -58.62 -17.23 32.97
N ARG A 31 -59.55 -17.81 32.23
CA ARG A 31 -59.32 -18.38 30.88
C ARG A 31 -58.85 -17.31 29.88
N VAL A 32 -59.52 -16.17 29.83
CA VAL A 32 -59.13 -15.04 28.96
C VAL A 32 -57.77 -14.49 29.36
N ALA A 33 -57.49 -14.36 30.67
CA ALA A 33 -56.20 -13.91 31.18
C ALA A 33 -55.06 -14.86 30.79
N ALA A 34 -55.26 -16.18 30.93
CA ALA A 34 -54.30 -17.20 30.50
C ALA A 34 -54.04 -17.14 28.99
N ARG A 35 -55.10 -16.97 28.18
CA ARG A 35 -54.96 -16.79 26.73
C ARG A 35 -54.20 -15.51 26.38
N ALA A 36 -54.48 -14.40 27.06
CA ALA A 36 -53.76 -13.15 26.85
C ALA A 36 -52.27 -13.28 27.22
N ALA A 37 -51.93 -14.00 28.29
CA ALA A 37 -50.55 -14.30 28.64
C ALA A 37 -49.86 -15.15 27.56
N ALA A 38 -50.52 -16.21 27.07
CA ALA A 38 -49.99 -17.04 26.00
C ALA A 38 -49.74 -16.24 24.71
N ILE A 39 -50.64 -15.32 24.33
CA ILE A 39 -50.46 -14.42 23.19
C ILE A 39 -49.26 -13.50 23.39
N ARG A 40 -49.07 -12.93 24.59
CA ARG A 40 -47.89 -12.09 24.89
C ARG A 40 -46.59 -12.89 24.74
N CYS A 41 -46.52 -14.07 25.36
CA CYS A 41 -45.35 -14.94 25.26
C CYS A 41 -45.06 -15.35 23.80
N ALA A 42 -46.09 -15.69 23.02
CA ALA A 42 -45.93 -15.98 21.59
C ALA A 42 -45.43 -14.76 20.80
N GLY A 43 -45.93 -13.56 21.12
CA GLY A 43 -45.47 -12.31 20.52
C GLY A 43 -44.01 -11.98 20.86
N ASP A 44 -43.59 -12.19 22.11
CA ASP A 44 -42.19 -12.03 22.52
C ASP A 44 -41.27 -13.03 21.80
N ALA A 45 -41.69 -14.30 21.72
CA ALA A 45 -40.95 -15.32 20.98
C ALA A 45 -40.82 -14.99 19.49
N ALA A 46 -41.90 -14.51 18.85
CA ALA A 46 -41.89 -14.11 17.45
C ALA A 46 -40.98 -12.90 17.21
N ARG A 47 -40.99 -11.90 18.10
CA ARG A 47 -40.07 -10.76 18.05
C ARG A 47 -38.62 -11.21 18.16
N GLN A 48 -38.32 -12.06 19.14
CA GLN A 48 -36.96 -12.59 19.33
C GLN A 48 -36.49 -13.38 18.09
N ALA A 49 -37.35 -14.24 17.52
CA ALA A 49 -37.04 -14.99 16.32
C ALA A 49 -36.78 -14.08 15.11
N ALA A 50 -37.56 -13.02 14.94
CA ALA A 50 -37.35 -12.02 13.88
C ALA A 50 -36.02 -11.26 14.06
N THR A 51 -35.69 -10.86 15.29
CA THR A 51 -34.41 -10.23 15.63
C THR A 51 -33.24 -11.14 15.29
N VAL A 52 -33.30 -12.43 15.70
CA VAL A 52 -32.24 -13.41 15.40
C VAL A 52 -32.11 -13.64 13.89
N ALA A 53 -33.22 -13.75 13.16
CA ALA A 53 -33.20 -13.91 11.71
C ALA A 53 -32.54 -12.72 11.02
N GLU A 54 -32.84 -11.50 11.45
CA GLU A 54 -32.22 -10.27 10.92
C GLU A 54 -30.73 -10.19 11.26
N LEU A 55 -30.33 -10.52 12.49
CA LEU A 55 -28.92 -10.55 12.89
C LEU A 55 -28.14 -11.60 12.09
N ARG A 56 -28.70 -12.79 11.84
CA ARG A 56 -28.09 -13.82 10.98
C ARG A 56 -27.95 -13.33 9.54
N ARG A 57 -28.98 -12.68 8.98
CA ARG A 57 -28.92 -12.07 7.65
C ARG A 57 -27.80 -11.04 7.56
N ARG A 58 -27.74 -10.11 8.52
CA ARG A 58 -26.68 -9.09 8.59
C ARG A 58 -25.30 -9.71 8.77
N TYR A 59 -25.17 -10.72 9.62
CA TYR A 59 -23.92 -11.46 9.79
C TYR A 59 -23.46 -12.14 8.51
N ALA A 60 -24.38 -12.55 7.62
CA ALA A 60 -24.04 -13.11 6.32
C ALA A 60 -23.71 -12.03 5.25
N THR A 61 -24.41 -10.88 5.26
CA THR A 61 -24.32 -9.87 4.18
C THR A 61 -23.39 -8.70 4.48
N VAL A 62 -23.39 -8.18 5.71
CA VAL A 62 -22.52 -7.07 6.15
C VAL A 62 -21.03 -7.35 5.94
N PRO A 63 -20.51 -8.58 6.12
CA PRO A 63 -19.11 -8.86 5.84
C PRO A 63 -18.74 -8.60 4.38
N LYS A 64 -19.66 -8.74 3.42
CA LYS A 64 -19.40 -8.41 2.02
C LYS A 64 -19.28 -6.89 1.84
N ALA A 65 -20.27 -6.13 2.31
CA ALA A 65 -20.27 -4.68 2.17
C ALA A 65 -19.10 -4.02 2.92
N ALA A 66 -18.76 -4.51 4.12
CA ALA A 66 -17.61 -4.04 4.89
C ALA A 66 -16.28 -4.33 4.16
N ARG A 67 -16.12 -5.53 3.58
CA ARG A 67 -14.94 -5.87 2.75
C ARG A 67 -14.83 -4.97 1.53
N GLU A 68 -15.92 -4.74 0.81
CA GLU A 68 -15.95 -3.85 -0.35
C GLU A 68 -15.61 -2.41 0.03
N ALA A 69 -16.12 -1.91 1.16
CA ALA A 69 -15.80 -0.58 1.67
C ALA A 69 -14.32 -0.45 2.09
N ARG A 70 -13.75 -1.48 2.74
CA ARG A 70 -12.32 -1.54 3.06
C ARG A 70 -11.47 -1.53 1.79
N ASP A 71 -11.81 -2.37 0.83
CA ASP A 71 -11.05 -2.50 -0.42
C ASP A 71 -11.09 -1.18 -1.20
N ALA A 72 -12.25 -0.52 -1.28
CA ALA A 72 -12.37 0.81 -1.88
C ALA A 72 -11.55 1.88 -1.14
N ALA A 73 -11.53 1.86 0.20
CA ALA A 73 -10.71 2.78 0.99
C ALA A 73 -9.21 2.53 0.81
N HIS A 74 -8.80 1.26 0.65
CA HIS A 74 -7.43 0.89 0.33
C HIS A 74 -7.02 1.41 -1.06
N ASP A 75 -7.86 1.20 -2.08
CA ASP A 75 -7.59 1.68 -3.44
C ASP A 75 -7.48 3.21 -3.48
N ALA A 76 -8.36 3.92 -2.76
CA ALA A 76 -8.29 5.38 -2.64
C ALA A 76 -6.99 5.85 -1.97
N LEU A 77 -6.56 5.18 -0.89
CA LEU A 77 -5.28 5.46 -0.24
C LEU A 77 -4.10 5.23 -1.20
N MET A 78 -4.09 4.11 -1.92
CA MET A 78 -3.01 3.77 -2.86
C MET A 78 -2.96 4.73 -4.05
N ALA A 79 -4.11 5.20 -4.54
CA ALA A 79 -4.17 6.25 -5.55
C ALA A 79 -3.47 7.53 -5.08
N ILE A 80 -3.74 7.99 -3.85
CA ILE A 80 -3.07 9.16 -3.26
C ILE A 80 -1.57 8.90 -3.06
N ALA A 81 -1.20 7.73 -2.53
CA ALA A 81 0.20 7.32 -2.32
C ALA A 81 1.00 7.20 -3.62
N SER A 82 0.32 7.02 -4.76
CA SER A 82 0.92 6.93 -6.09
C SER A 82 0.97 8.25 -6.86
N ALA A 83 0.41 9.31 -6.30
CA ALA A 83 0.34 10.61 -6.96
C ALA A 83 1.76 11.18 -7.23
N PRO A 84 1.95 11.91 -8.35
CA PRO A 84 3.24 12.54 -8.67
C PRO A 84 3.74 13.54 -7.62
N LYS A 85 2.81 14.21 -6.92
CA LYS A 85 3.08 15.08 -5.78
C LYS A 85 2.38 14.50 -4.57
N LEU A 86 3.14 14.22 -3.52
CA LEU A 86 2.62 13.62 -2.30
C LEU A 86 1.96 14.69 -1.42
N ASP A 87 0.66 14.53 -1.19
CA ASP A 87 -0.10 15.34 -0.24
C ASP A 87 -0.25 14.53 1.06
N VAL A 88 0.56 14.88 2.06
CA VAL A 88 0.68 14.12 3.32
C VAL A 88 -0.62 14.17 4.14
N ASP A 89 -1.35 15.28 4.10
CA ASP A 89 -2.59 15.45 4.86
C ASP A 89 -3.73 14.63 4.27
N LYS A 90 -3.86 14.62 2.92
CA LYS A 90 -4.81 13.73 2.24
C LYS A 90 -4.45 12.26 2.45
N LEU A 91 -3.16 11.93 2.41
CA LEU A 91 -2.68 10.58 2.65
C LEU A 91 -3.03 10.10 4.07
N ARG A 92 -2.80 10.96 5.08
CA ARG A 92 -3.13 10.66 6.48
C ARG A 92 -4.63 10.44 6.67
N THR A 93 -5.45 11.29 6.09
CA THR A 93 -6.92 11.19 6.17
C THR A 93 -7.41 9.89 5.54
N ALA A 94 -6.90 9.54 4.36
CA ALA A 94 -7.24 8.28 3.69
C ALA A 94 -6.75 7.05 4.47
N PHE A 95 -5.59 7.14 5.14
CA PHE A 95 -5.07 6.07 5.98
C PHE A 95 -5.97 5.80 7.19
N ILE A 96 -6.38 6.86 7.90
CA ILE A 96 -7.31 6.76 9.02
C ILE A 96 -8.62 6.13 8.56
N LEU A 97 -9.19 6.61 7.45
CA LEU A 97 -10.43 6.06 6.90
C LEU A 97 -10.30 4.57 6.56
N ARG A 98 -9.18 4.16 5.95
CA ARG A 98 -8.93 2.74 5.68
C ARG A 98 -8.88 1.92 6.97
N GLN A 99 -8.21 2.42 8.01
CA GLN A 99 -8.16 1.73 9.32
C GLN A 99 -9.55 1.61 9.95
N GLU A 100 -10.39 2.65 9.87
CA GLU A 100 -11.77 2.59 10.34
C GLU A 100 -12.58 1.53 9.58
N ARG A 101 -12.51 1.48 8.25
CA ARG A 101 -13.22 0.48 7.44
C ARG A 101 -12.71 -0.95 7.67
N ASP A 102 -11.41 -1.12 7.92
CA ASP A 102 -10.84 -2.42 8.28
C ASP A 102 -11.29 -2.87 9.68
N ALA A 103 -11.41 -1.95 10.65
CA ALA A 103 -11.99 -2.24 11.96
C ALA A 103 -13.50 -2.54 11.89
N GLU A 104 -14.23 -1.92 10.96
CA GLU A 104 -15.64 -2.25 10.68
C GLU A 104 -15.82 -3.69 10.18
N CYS A 105 -14.81 -4.24 9.49
CA CYS A 105 -14.81 -5.66 9.12
C CYS A 105 -14.77 -6.58 10.36
N ALA A 106 -14.21 -6.11 11.47
CA ALA A 106 -14.06 -6.87 12.69
C ALA A 106 -15.28 -6.81 13.64
N THR A 107 -16.24 -5.89 13.43
CA THR A 107 -17.08 -5.41 14.55
C THR A 107 -18.56 -5.84 14.60
N GLY A 108 -19.00 -6.06 15.85
CA GLY A 108 -20.37 -5.90 16.36
C GLY A 108 -21.32 -7.08 16.18
N ILE A 109 -21.58 -7.46 14.94
CA ILE A 109 -22.72 -8.36 14.65
C ILE A 109 -22.50 -9.76 15.19
N ALA A 110 -21.25 -10.26 15.17
CA ALA A 110 -20.91 -11.55 15.77
C ALA A 110 -21.23 -11.57 17.28
N LEU A 111 -20.90 -10.48 17.98
CA LEU A 111 -21.11 -10.34 19.42
C LEU A 111 -22.60 -10.21 19.77
N LEU A 112 -23.33 -9.37 19.02
CA LEU A 112 -24.79 -9.22 19.15
C LEU A 112 -25.53 -10.52 18.85
N LEU A 113 -25.04 -11.30 17.87
CA LEU A 113 -25.61 -12.61 17.55
C LEU A 113 -25.23 -13.67 18.59
N ASP A 114 -24.04 -13.61 19.18
CA ASP A 114 -23.65 -14.48 20.31
C ASP A 114 -24.50 -14.20 21.56
N GLU A 115 -24.93 -12.96 21.78
CA GLU A 115 -25.83 -12.60 22.89
C GLU A 115 -27.29 -13.01 22.62
N ALA A 116 -27.80 -12.76 21.40
CA ALA A 116 -29.19 -13.06 21.04
C ALA A 116 -29.46 -14.53 20.71
N ASP A 117 -28.44 -15.26 20.26
CA ASP A 117 -28.48 -16.65 19.79
C ASP A 117 -27.16 -17.36 20.16
N PRO A 118 -26.87 -17.64 21.44
CA PRO A 118 -25.59 -18.19 21.85
C PRO A 118 -25.31 -19.57 21.23
N LEU A 119 -24.06 -19.81 20.86
CA LEU A 119 -23.63 -21.14 20.42
C LEU A 119 -23.74 -22.15 21.57
N PRO A 120 -24.09 -23.42 21.30
CA PRO A 120 -24.08 -24.44 22.34
C PRO A 120 -22.68 -24.58 22.92
N PRO A 121 -22.54 -24.67 24.26
CA PRO A 121 -21.24 -24.69 24.92
C PRO A 121 -20.39 -25.87 24.44
N SER A 122 -19.06 -25.72 24.42
CA SER A 122 -18.17 -26.80 24.01
C SER A 122 -17.83 -27.71 25.19
N GLY A 123 -18.09 -29.00 25.03
CA GLY A 123 -17.63 -30.05 25.95
C GLY A 123 -18.33 -30.06 27.32
N PRO A 124 -17.93 -30.97 28.22
CA PRO A 124 -18.58 -31.19 29.50
C PRO A 124 -18.40 -30.05 30.52
N LEU A 125 -17.42 -29.17 30.31
CA LEU A 125 -17.10 -28.03 31.19
C LEU A 125 -17.90 -26.76 30.87
N GLY A 126 -18.72 -26.77 29.81
CA GLY A 126 -19.63 -25.64 29.54
C GLY A 126 -18.95 -24.38 28.99
N ALA A 127 -17.76 -24.46 28.39
CA ALA A 127 -17.03 -23.28 27.95
C ALA A 127 -17.84 -22.48 26.90
N VAL A 128 -17.93 -21.16 27.13
CA VAL A 128 -18.65 -20.23 26.25
C VAL A 128 -17.97 -20.21 24.89
N ARG A 129 -18.70 -20.58 23.84
CA ARG A 129 -18.26 -20.48 22.45
C ARG A 129 -18.66 -19.14 21.88
N ARG A 130 -17.77 -18.52 21.12
CA ARG A 130 -18.05 -17.32 20.34
C ARG A 130 -17.96 -17.61 18.86
N ARG A 131 -18.81 -16.97 18.07
CA ARG A 131 -18.69 -17.03 16.62
C ARG A 131 -17.40 -16.34 16.19
N PRO A 132 -16.65 -16.90 15.22
CA PRO A 132 -15.52 -16.18 14.65
C PRO A 132 -16.02 -14.88 13.99
N PRO A 133 -15.20 -13.83 13.92
CA PRO A 133 -15.54 -12.66 13.13
C PRO A 133 -15.70 -13.08 11.66
N ALA A 134 -16.77 -12.62 11.01
CA ALA A 134 -17.09 -13.01 9.63
C ALA A 134 -16.13 -12.41 8.59
N SER A 135 -15.37 -11.39 8.98
CA SER A 135 -14.21 -10.89 8.26
C SER A 135 -13.13 -10.53 9.27
N GLN A 136 -11.89 -10.89 8.97
CA GLN A 136 -10.76 -10.43 9.77
C GLN A 136 -10.26 -9.08 9.24
N PRO A 137 -9.86 -8.16 10.13
CA PRO A 137 -9.09 -7.00 9.71
C PRO A 137 -7.78 -7.47 9.06
N ARG A 138 -7.31 -6.73 8.05
CA ARG A 138 -6.09 -7.07 7.29
C ARG A 138 -4.93 -6.12 7.58
N TYR A 139 -5.21 -4.92 8.05
CA TYR A 139 -4.25 -3.81 8.15
C TYR A 139 -4.15 -3.25 9.58
N ASP A 140 -4.75 -3.91 10.56
CA ASP A 140 -4.79 -3.51 11.96
C ASP A 140 -3.41 -3.38 12.61
N THR A 141 -2.41 -4.13 12.12
CA THR A 141 -1.03 -4.04 12.61
C THR A 141 -0.19 -2.97 11.91
N GLU A 142 -0.63 -2.40 10.79
CA GLU A 142 0.15 -1.41 10.04
C GLU A 142 0.02 -0.02 10.69
N THR A 143 1.16 0.56 11.07
CA THR A 143 1.20 1.91 11.65
C THR A 143 1.33 2.99 10.58
N TRP A 144 0.85 4.20 10.89
CA TRP A 144 0.97 5.36 9.98
C TRP A 144 2.43 5.65 9.61
N SER A 145 3.36 5.58 10.58
CA SER A 145 4.77 5.84 10.33
C SER A 145 5.37 4.83 9.35
N ALA A 146 5.15 3.54 9.57
CA ALA A 146 5.64 2.49 8.68
C ALA A 146 5.10 2.64 7.24
N PHE A 147 3.81 2.95 7.11
CA PHE A 147 3.18 3.20 5.82
C PHE A 147 3.75 4.45 5.12
N LEU A 148 3.95 5.54 5.87
CA LEU A 148 4.48 6.80 5.34
C LEU A 148 5.93 6.63 4.86
N ASP A 149 6.78 5.98 5.65
CA ASP A 149 8.19 5.74 5.31
C ASP A 149 8.30 4.93 4.02
N ASN A 150 7.52 3.84 3.90
CA ASN A 150 7.46 3.05 2.67
C ASN A 150 6.95 3.89 1.48
N THR A 151 5.93 4.72 1.67
CA THR A 151 5.38 5.59 0.61
C THR A 151 6.43 6.59 0.12
N ILE A 152 7.19 7.21 1.02
CA ILE A 152 8.29 8.13 0.68
C ILE A 152 9.38 7.40 -0.09
N GLN A 153 9.80 6.22 0.38
CA GLN A 153 10.80 5.40 -0.28
C GLN A 153 10.37 5.04 -1.72
N GLN A 154 9.13 4.58 -1.90
CA GLN A 154 8.58 4.25 -3.22
C GLN A 154 8.45 5.48 -4.12
N SER A 155 8.13 6.65 -3.56
CA SER A 155 8.09 7.91 -4.29
C SER A 155 9.48 8.30 -4.79
N ALA A 156 10.51 8.20 -3.95
CA ALA A 156 11.89 8.47 -4.31
C ALA A 156 12.41 7.54 -5.41
N LEU A 157 12.11 6.24 -5.31
CA LEU A 157 12.45 5.25 -6.34
C LEU A 157 11.80 5.58 -7.69
N ARG A 158 10.52 5.95 -7.69
CA ARG A 158 9.79 6.36 -8.89
C ARG A 158 10.35 7.65 -9.50
N ALA A 159 10.69 8.63 -8.67
CA ALA A 159 11.32 9.87 -9.14
C ALA A 159 12.70 9.60 -9.76
N ALA A 160 13.53 8.76 -9.14
CA ALA A 160 14.83 8.35 -9.67
C ALA A 160 14.70 7.56 -10.98
N ALA A 161 13.70 6.68 -11.10
CA ALA A 161 13.42 5.96 -12.35
C ALA A 161 13.02 6.90 -13.48
N ARG A 162 12.15 7.90 -13.21
CA ARG A 162 11.76 8.93 -14.20
C ARG A 162 12.96 9.74 -14.68
N LYS A 163 13.83 10.20 -13.78
CA LYS A 163 15.05 10.94 -14.14
C LYS A 163 16.01 10.10 -14.99
N ARG A 164 16.18 8.81 -14.65
CA ARG A 164 17.01 7.88 -15.45
C ARG A 164 16.44 7.69 -16.86
N SER A 165 15.13 7.49 -16.98
CA SER A 165 14.46 7.36 -18.28
C SER A 165 14.61 8.63 -19.13
N ALA A 166 14.40 9.80 -18.52
CA ALA A 166 14.56 11.08 -19.21
C ALA A 166 15.98 11.28 -19.73
N ARG A 167 17.00 10.99 -18.91
CA ARG A 167 18.41 11.09 -19.30
C ARG A 167 18.80 10.07 -20.39
N ALA A 168 18.23 8.86 -20.35
CA ALA A 168 18.45 7.88 -21.41
C ALA A 168 17.89 8.37 -22.75
N THR A 169 16.70 8.98 -22.73
CA THR A 169 16.07 9.57 -23.93
C THR A 169 16.89 10.74 -24.47
N GLU A 170 17.40 11.60 -23.58
CA GLU A 170 18.25 12.74 -23.94
C GLU A 170 19.58 12.27 -24.59
N LEU A 171 20.21 11.24 -24.03
CA LEU A 171 21.44 10.66 -24.59
C LEU A 171 21.21 10.02 -25.96
N GLU A 172 20.07 9.35 -26.17
CA GLU A 172 19.66 8.80 -27.46
C GLU A 172 19.51 9.91 -28.51
N GLN A 173 18.80 11.00 -28.17
CA GLN A 173 18.65 12.15 -29.05
C GLN A 173 19.97 12.84 -29.39
N ILE A 174 20.90 12.96 -28.43
CA ILE A 174 22.24 13.50 -28.67
C ILE A 174 23.02 12.58 -29.63
N GLY A 175 22.93 11.26 -29.43
CA GLY A 175 23.54 10.26 -30.31
C GLY A 175 23.03 10.34 -31.74
N ASP A 176 21.70 10.38 -31.92
CA ASP A 176 21.06 10.52 -33.22
C ASP A 176 21.46 11.83 -33.92
N THR A 177 21.50 12.93 -33.17
CA THR A 177 21.92 14.24 -33.70
C THR A 177 23.39 14.22 -34.13
N ALA A 178 24.28 13.62 -33.32
CA ALA A 178 25.70 13.48 -33.66
C ALA A 178 25.91 12.58 -34.87
N GLU A 179 25.15 11.48 -35.00
CA GLU A 179 25.20 10.61 -36.17
C GLU A 179 24.72 11.36 -37.42
N GLN A 180 23.62 12.11 -37.32
CA GLN A 180 23.11 12.92 -38.43
C GLN A 180 24.11 14.00 -38.84
N GLN A 181 24.71 14.74 -37.89
CA GLN A 181 25.77 15.71 -38.16
C GLN A 181 26.97 15.06 -38.86
N THR A 182 27.40 13.89 -38.39
CA THR A 182 28.50 13.14 -39.01
C THR A 182 28.16 12.73 -40.45
N ARG A 183 26.93 12.27 -40.70
CA ARG A 183 26.46 11.93 -42.06
C ARG A 183 26.38 13.16 -42.97
N GLU A 184 25.87 14.27 -42.47
CA GLU A 184 25.81 15.54 -43.22
C GLU A 184 27.21 16.08 -43.52
N GLN A 185 28.14 15.98 -42.57
CA GLN A 185 29.53 16.39 -42.75
C GLN A 185 30.23 15.48 -43.75
N ALA A 186 30.07 14.15 -43.66
CA ALA A 186 30.59 13.20 -44.65
C ALA A 186 30.02 13.45 -46.06
N ALA A 187 28.72 13.77 -46.17
CA ALA A 187 28.09 14.12 -47.43
C ALA A 187 28.64 15.43 -48.03
N ARG A 188 28.88 16.46 -47.20
CA ARG A 188 29.52 17.72 -47.64
C ARG A 188 30.99 17.51 -48.04
N SER A 189 31.70 16.60 -47.38
CA SER A 189 33.08 16.21 -47.70
C SER A 189 33.20 15.35 -48.96
N ALA A 190 32.12 14.65 -49.36
CA ALA A 190 32.09 13.84 -50.57
C ALA A 190 32.14 14.70 -51.85
N ASP A 191 31.77 15.99 -51.77
CA ASP A 191 31.81 16.95 -52.87
C ASP A 191 33.15 17.73 -52.99
N GLY A 192 34.12 17.51 -52.09
CA GLY A 192 35.42 18.17 -52.20
C GLY A 192 36.33 17.89 -51.01
N HIS A 193 37.44 17.21 -51.30
CA HIS A 193 38.58 16.91 -50.43
C HIS A 193 38.66 17.64 -49.08
N LEU A 194 38.51 16.88 -47.99
CA LEU A 194 39.18 17.21 -46.73
C LEU A 194 39.90 15.98 -46.20
N ALA A 195 41.19 16.17 -45.94
CA ALA A 195 41.95 15.34 -45.02
C ALA A 195 41.26 15.45 -43.66
N VAL A 196 40.54 14.41 -43.26
CA VAL A 196 40.08 14.30 -41.89
C VAL A 196 41.33 13.98 -41.08
N ASP A 197 41.81 14.96 -40.30
CA ASP A 197 42.67 14.66 -39.17
C ASP A 197 41.87 13.74 -38.25
N GLN A 198 42.09 12.43 -38.40
CA GLN A 198 41.62 11.49 -37.40
C GLN A 198 42.24 11.92 -36.07
N PRO A 199 41.46 12.04 -34.99
CA PRO A 199 42.04 12.28 -33.68
C PRO A 199 43.00 11.13 -33.43
N GLU A 200 44.29 11.46 -33.39
CA GLU A 200 45.36 10.52 -33.19
C GLU A 200 45.04 9.69 -31.95
N THR A 201 45.02 8.37 -32.12
CA THR A 201 44.73 7.47 -31.01
C THR A 201 45.80 7.66 -29.93
N MET A 202 45.44 7.41 -28.66
CA MET A 202 46.41 7.46 -27.55
C MET A 202 47.68 6.64 -27.82
N LEU A 203 47.54 5.54 -28.59
CA LEU A 203 48.64 4.68 -29.00
C LEU A 203 49.54 5.35 -30.05
N GLU A 204 48.97 6.01 -31.06
CA GLU A 204 49.72 6.75 -32.08
C GLU A 204 50.44 7.96 -31.48
N ARG A 205 49.79 8.69 -30.56
CA ARG A 205 50.44 9.78 -29.79
C ARG A 205 51.64 9.27 -29.01
N PHE A 206 51.46 8.17 -28.29
CA PHE A 206 52.53 7.55 -27.51
C PHE A 206 53.71 7.15 -28.39
N ASN A 207 53.44 6.47 -29.52
CA ASN A 207 54.48 6.02 -30.43
C ASN A 207 55.23 7.20 -31.09
N ARG A 208 54.53 8.27 -31.46
CA ARG A 208 55.18 9.47 -32.01
C ARG A 208 56.10 10.15 -31.00
N ILE A 209 55.68 10.25 -29.73
CA ILE A 209 56.50 10.84 -28.66
C ILE A 209 57.71 9.95 -28.36
N ALA A 210 57.50 8.63 -28.32
CA ALA A 210 58.56 7.64 -28.15
C ALA A 210 59.60 7.72 -29.28
N ASP A 211 59.16 7.72 -30.54
CA ASP A 211 60.04 7.66 -31.72
C ASP A 211 60.78 8.97 -32.00
N LYS A 212 60.18 10.14 -31.73
CA LYS A 212 60.81 11.44 -32.06
C LYS A 212 61.75 11.97 -30.98
N ARG A 213 61.64 11.52 -29.73
CA ARG A 213 62.28 12.21 -28.59
C ARG A 213 63.04 11.33 -27.62
N VAL A 214 62.97 10.01 -27.76
CA VAL A 214 63.82 9.09 -27.00
C VAL A 214 64.92 8.60 -27.92
N THR A 215 65.88 9.49 -28.19
CA THR A 215 67.08 9.11 -28.91
C THR A 215 68.04 8.36 -27.97
N PRO A 216 68.94 7.53 -28.51
CA PRO A 216 69.94 6.82 -27.70
C PRO A 216 70.77 7.76 -26.81
N GLU A 217 71.02 9.01 -27.25
CA GLU A 217 71.76 9.99 -26.44
C GLU A 217 70.99 10.42 -25.18
N VAL A 218 69.67 10.53 -25.25
CA VAL A 218 68.81 10.93 -24.13
C VAL A 218 68.70 9.79 -23.10
N VAL A 219 68.69 8.55 -23.56
CA VAL A 219 68.71 7.36 -22.69
C VAL A 219 70.06 7.25 -21.98
N ALA A 220 71.16 7.48 -22.70
CA ALA A 220 72.50 7.48 -22.14
C ALA A 220 72.70 8.55 -21.05
N ALA A 221 72.20 9.77 -21.28
CA ALA A 221 72.29 10.86 -20.30
C ALA A 221 71.50 10.60 -19.00
N ASP A 222 70.33 9.94 -19.08
CA ASP A 222 69.55 9.60 -17.88
C ASP A 222 70.13 8.40 -17.12
N MET A 223 70.74 7.44 -17.81
CA MET A 223 71.51 6.36 -17.17
C MET A 223 72.74 6.87 -16.44
N GLU A 224 73.41 7.91 -16.97
CA GLU A 224 74.52 8.57 -16.29
C GLU A 224 74.04 9.32 -15.03
N ALA A 225 72.83 9.88 -15.06
CA ALA A 225 72.21 10.55 -13.91
C ALA A 225 71.61 9.59 -12.86
N ASN A 226 71.27 8.34 -13.25
CA ASN A 226 70.70 7.31 -12.37
C ASN A 226 71.35 5.92 -12.63
N PRO A 227 72.55 5.66 -12.07
CA PRO A 227 73.38 4.51 -12.43
C PRO A 227 72.87 3.14 -11.93
N ASP A 228 71.82 3.08 -11.10
CA ASP A 228 71.33 1.84 -10.47
C ASP A 228 70.24 1.10 -11.30
N GLY A 229 69.92 1.59 -12.50
CA GLY A 229 68.91 1.01 -13.40
C GLY A 229 69.52 0.22 -14.58
N THR A 230 68.93 -0.93 -14.93
CA THR A 230 69.22 -1.59 -16.20
C THR A 230 68.73 -0.74 -17.38
N ASP A 231 69.41 -0.81 -18.53
CA ASP A 231 69.12 -0.08 -19.79
C ASP A 231 67.61 0.01 -20.11
N GLU A 232 66.92 -1.13 -20.00
CA GLU A 232 65.49 -1.23 -20.32
C GLU A 232 64.58 -0.53 -19.28
N LYS A 233 64.99 -0.48 -18.01
CA LYS A 233 64.26 0.24 -16.95
C LYS A 233 64.47 1.74 -17.05
N ALA A 234 65.69 2.19 -17.39
CA ALA A 234 65.99 3.59 -17.62
C ALA A 234 65.22 4.14 -18.82
N HIS A 235 65.23 3.40 -19.95
CA HIS A 235 64.47 3.76 -21.14
C HIS A 235 62.96 3.92 -20.88
N ARG A 236 62.35 2.97 -20.16
CA ARG A 236 60.92 3.07 -19.79
C ARG A 236 60.63 4.20 -18.80
N ALA A 237 61.54 4.52 -17.89
CA ALA A 237 61.37 5.60 -16.92
C ALA A 237 61.42 6.99 -17.60
N VAL A 238 62.35 7.19 -18.54
CA VAL A 238 62.45 8.42 -19.36
C VAL A 238 61.20 8.61 -20.21
N LEU A 239 60.75 7.54 -20.90
CA LEU A 239 59.52 7.55 -21.68
C LEU A 239 58.31 7.96 -20.84
N ARG A 240 58.15 7.35 -19.66
CA ARG A 240 57.00 7.60 -18.79
C ARG A 240 57.00 9.03 -18.25
N ARG A 241 58.17 9.56 -17.84
CA ARG A 241 58.28 10.92 -17.30
C ARG A 241 57.95 11.98 -18.35
N ARG A 242 58.48 11.86 -19.56
CA ARG A 242 58.22 12.83 -20.64
C ARG A 242 56.79 12.78 -21.17
N VAL A 243 56.21 11.58 -21.29
CA VAL A 243 54.79 11.44 -21.68
C VAL A 243 53.88 12.09 -20.63
N LEU A 244 54.20 11.94 -19.34
CA LEU A 244 53.46 12.60 -18.26
C LEU A 244 53.62 14.12 -18.27
N GLU A 245 54.82 14.65 -18.49
CA GLU A 245 55.04 16.11 -18.55
C GLU A 245 54.28 16.77 -19.70
N GLU A 246 54.18 16.12 -20.86
CA GLU A 246 53.50 16.67 -22.04
C GLU A 246 51.96 16.54 -21.93
N LEU A 247 51.45 15.42 -21.40
CA LEU A 247 50.01 15.30 -21.08
C LEU A 247 49.56 16.36 -20.06
N MET A 248 50.40 16.68 -19.08
CA MET A 248 50.12 17.69 -18.06
C MET A 248 50.34 19.14 -18.53
N ALA A 249 51.01 19.35 -19.68
CA ALA A 249 51.16 20.66 -20.30
C ALA A 249 49.94 20.99 -21.17
N ASP A 250 49.42 20.01 -21.93
CA ASP A 250 48.20 20.17 -22.73
C ASP A 250 46.94 20.41 -21.87
N GLU A 251 46.85 19.82 -20.66
CA GLU A 251 45.74 20.11 -19.72
C GLU A 251 45.75 21.57 -19.21
N ARG A 252 46.91 22.24 -19.20
CA ARG A 252 47.01 23.65 -18.74
C ARG A 252 46.64 24.66 -19.82
N ASP A 253 46.79 24.31 -21.10
CA ASP A 253 46.44 25.18 -22.21
C ASP A 253 44.93 25.08 -22.57
N GLN A 254 44.25 23.98 -22.21
CA GLN A 254 42.79 23.86 -22.37
C GLN A 254 41.97 24.66 -21.34
N ASP A 255 42.52 24.90 -20.14
CA ASP A 255 41.84 25.68 -19.08
C ASP A 255 41.90 27.21 -19.28
N VAL A 256 42.65 27.71 -20.29
CA VAL A 256 42.83 29.16 -20.53
C VAL A 256 41.88 29.71 -21.62
N ASP A 257 41.28 28.86 -22.46
CA ASP A 257 40.44 29.30 -23.60
C ASP A 257 38.91 29.29 -23.32
N ASP A 258 38.47 28.96 -22.10
CA ASP A 258 37.04 28.96 -21.70
C ASP A 258 36.66 30.10 -20.72
N SER A 259 37.42 31.21 -20.70
CA SER A 259 37.11 32.43 -19.92
C SER A 259 36.69 33.64 -20.77
#